data_AF-A0A7S3XMK6-F1
#
_entry.id   AF-A0A7S3XMK6-F1
#
_cell.length_a   1.000
_cell.length_b   1.000
_cell.length_c   1.000
_cell.angle_alpha   90.00
_cell.angle_beta   90.00
_cell.angle_gamma   90.00
#
_symmetry.space_group_name_H-M   'P 1'
#
loop_
_entity.id
_entity.type
_entity.pdbx_description
1 polymer ?
#
loop_
_entity_poly.entity_id
_entity_poly.type
_entity_poly.pdbx_seq_one_letter_code
_entity_poly.pdbx_strand_id
1 'polypeptide(L)'
;MKIGDFLVYYLPLKIFVTIISINMPLPIGLFDAVFLIGGCMGRIFGSACNEINLTVISFEPWELAIAAAVFFSSGVTHTLAPAVVVYELAGARLTSLPLCLGTFISYGISSLFTPSIYDLLIK
;
A
#
# COMPACT_ATOMS: atom_id res chain seq x y z
N MET A 1 -9.36 3.51 -23.71
CA MET A 1 -8.41 2.76 -22.87
C MET A 1 -8.59 3.26 -21.45
N LYS A 2 -9.20 2.46 -20.58
CA LYS A 2 -9.55 2.93 -19.22
C LYS A 2 -8.25 3.05 -18.42
N ILE A 3 -8.16 4.01 -17.50
CA ILE A 3 -6.97 4.23 -16.66
C ILE A 3 -6.57 2.93 -15.88
N GLY A 4 -7.55 2.06 -15.61
CA GLY A 4 -7.36 0.76 -14.95
C GLY A 4 -6.47 -0.20 -15.73
N ASP A 5 -6.55 -0.23 -17.06
CA ASP A 5 -5.79 -1.17 -17.89
C ASP A 5 -4.28 -0.92 -17.77
N PHE A 6 -3.87 0.35 -17.71
CA PHE A 6 -2.45 0.72 -17.57
C PHE A 6 -1.88 0.33 -16.20
N LEU A 7 -2.69 0.43 -15.13
CA LEU A 7 -2.27 0.10 -13.77
C LEU A 7 -1.97 -1.39 -13.60
N VAL A 8 -2.71 -2.25 -14.29
CA VAL A 8 -2.51 -3.72 -14.27
C VAL A 8 -1.16 -4.09 -14.89
N TYR A 9 -0.70 -3.39 -15.93
CA TYR A 9 0.64 -3.59 -16.49
C TYR A 9 1.73 -2.92 -15.65
N TYR A 10 1.44 -1.76 -15.05
CA TYR A 10 2.40 -1.03 -14.23
C TYR A 10 2.77 -1.77 -12.94
N LEU A 11 1.81 -2.42 -12.27
CA LEU A 11 2.03 -3.09 -10.99
C LEU A 11 3.12 -4.20 -11.04
N PRO A 12 3.06 -5.20 -11.94
CA PRO A 12 4.10 -6.24 -12.01
C PRO A 12 5.46 -5.66 -12.42
N LEU A 13 5.48 -4.68 -13.32
CA LEU A 13 6.71 -4.01 -13.74
C LEU A 13 7.36 -3.25 -12.57
N LYS A 14 6.56 -2.55 -11.76
CA LYS A 14 7.03 -1.84 -10.58
C LYS A 14 7.61 -2.81 -9.55
N ILE A 15 6.92 -3.92 -9.25
CA ILE A 15 7.42 -4.94 -8.32
C ILE A 15 8.77 -5.49 -8.80
N PHE A 16 8.88 -5.83 -10.08
CA PHE A 16 10.13 -6.36 -10.65
C PHE A 16 11.29 -5.36 -10.56
N VAL A 17 11.05 -4.10 -10.94
CA VAL A 17 12.07 -3.03 -10.84
C VAL A 17 12.46 -2.79 -9.39
N THR A 18 11.52 -2.85 -8.44
CA THR A 18 11.85 -2.67 -7.02
C THR A 18 12.71 -3.79 -6.46
N ILE A 19 12.46 -5.04 -6.85
CA ILE A 19 13.31 -6.18 -6.47
C ILE A 19 14.73 -5.97 -7.00
N ILE A 20 14.88 -5.59 -8.28
CA ILE A 20 16.20 -5.31 -8.87
C ILE A 20 16.90 -4.16 -8.13
N SER A 21 16.16 -3.11 -7.81
CA SER A 21 16.71 -1.92 -7.14
C SER A 21 17.27 -2.28 -5.76
N ILE A 22 16.54 -3.07 -4.96
CA ILE A 22 16.96 -3.48 -3.61
C ILE A 22 18.27 -4.29 -3.62
N ASN A 23 18.57 -4.99 -4.72
CA ASN A 23 19.79 -5.78 -4.85
C ASN A 23 21.03 -4.97 -5.28
N MET A 24 20.88 -3.69 -5.62
CA MET A 24 22.02 -2.86 -6.02
C MET A 24 22.79 -2.35 -4.78
N PRO A 25 24.14 -2.23 -4.85
CA PRO A 25 24.97 -1.72 -3.76
C PRO A 25 24.93 -0.19 -3.69
N LEU A 26 23.73 0.37 -3.65
CA LEU A 26 23.47 1.81 -3.60
C LEU A 26 22.58 2.12 -2.38
N PRO A 27 22.75 3.28 -1.74
CA PRO A 27 21.83 3.71 -0.69
C PRO A 27 20.44 3.95 -1.29
N ILE A 28 19.46 3.13 -0.88
CA ILE A 28 18.11 3.13 -1.46
C ILE A 28 17.06 3.21 -0.34
N GLY A 29 16.04 4.04 -0.56
CA GLY A 29 14.81 4.05 0.23
C GLY A 29 13.85 2.97 -0.26
N LEU A 30 13.22 2.24 0.66
CA LEU A 30 12.29 1.15 0.34
C LEU A 30 10.82 1.53 0.57
N PHE A 31 10.58 2.51 1.45
CA PHE A 31 9.25 2.89 1.88
C PHE A 31 8.37 3.43 0.74
N ASP A 32 8.90 4.33 -0.09
CA ASP A 32 8.16 4.95 -1.20
C ASP A 32 7.77 3.91 -2.27
N ALA A 33 8.69 2.99 -2.60
CA ALA A 33 8.47 1.91 -3.54
C ALA A 33 7.30 1.01 -3.11
N VAL A 34 7.33 0.57 -1.86
CA VAL A 34 6.28 -0.28 -1.26
C VAL A 34 4.96 0.48 -1.16
N PHE A 35 4.99 1.73 -0.70
CA PHE A 35 3.81 2.58 -0.60
C PHE A 35 3.11 2.73 -1.96
N LEU A 36 3.88 2.92 -3.03
CA LEU A 36 3.35 3.09 -4.38
C LEU A 36 2.77 1.78 -4.94
N ILE A 37 3.39 0.63 -4.67
CA ILE A 37 2.84 -0.69 -5.04
C ILE A 37 1.47 -0.91 -4.37
N GLY A 38 1.37 -0.65 -3.06
CA GLY A 38 0.10 -0.76 -2.33
C GLY A 38 -0.96 0.21 -2.86
N GLY A 39 -0.56 1.43 -3.19
CA GLY A 39 -1.45 2.44 -3.77
C GLY A 39 -2.02 2.05 -5.13
N CYS A 40 -1.17 1.49 -6.01
CA CYS A 40 -1.61 0.93 -7.29
C CYS A 40 -2.61 -0.22 -7.09
N MET A 41 -2.36 -1.09 -6.11
CA MET A 41 -3.25 -2.21 -5.80
C MET A 41 -4.61 -1.71 -5.31
N GLY A 42 -4.64 -0.71 -4.43
CA GLY A 42 -5.88 -0.09 -3.97
C GLY A 42 -6.62 0.68 -5.06
N ARG A 43 -5.92 1.29 -6.01
CA ARG A 43 -6.53 1.98 -7.16
C ARG A 43 -7.23 1.01 -8.09
N ILE A 44 -6.61 -0.14 -8.39
CA ILE A 44 -7.21 -1.21 -9.19
C ILE A 44 -8.46 -1.73 -8.48
N PHE A 45 -8.34 -2.06 -7.18
CA PHE A 45 -9.46 -2.55 -6.38
C PHE A 45 -10.59 -1.52 -6.28
N GLY A 46 -10.29 -0.23 -6.13
CA GLY A 46 -11.27 0.85 -6.06
C GLY A 46 -12.01 1.04 -7.38
N SER A 47 -11.31 0.98 -8.50
CA SER A 47 -11.95 1.03 -9.82
C SER A 47 -12.85 -0.18 -10.06
N ALA A 48 -12.42 -1.39 -9.68
CA ALA A 48 -13.23 -2.60 -9.82
C ALA A 48 -14.49 -2.54 -8.94
N CYS A 49 -14.37 -2.09 -7.69
CA CYS A 49 -15.49 -1.96 -6.76
C CYS A 49 -16.55 -0.98 -7.27
N ASN A 50 -16.11 0.14 -7.88
CA ASN A 50 -16.99 1.13 -8.48
C ASN A 50 -17.69 0.59 -9.75
N GLU A 51 -17.00 -0.18 -10.59
CA GLU A 51 -17.60 -0.79 -11.79
C GLU A 51 -18.66 -1.86 -11.46
N ILE A 52 -18.48 -2.59 -10.36
CA ILE A 52 -19.42 -3.64 -9.91
C ILE A 52 -20.56 -3.03 -9.08
N ASN A 53 -20.51 -1.72 -8.79
CA ASN A 53 -21.47 -0.99 -7.95
C ASN A 53 -21.70 -1.70 -6.59
N LEU A 54 -20.61 -2.24 -6.04
CA LEU A 54 -20.65 -3.18 -4.91
C LEU A 54 -20.86 -2.46 -3.57
N THR A 55 -20.78 -1.13 -3.56
CA THR A 55 -20.91 -0.30 -2.37
C THR A 55 -22.16 0.57 -2.41
N VAL A 56 -22.94 0.56 -1.32
CA VAL A 56 -24.11 1.44 -1.11
C VAL A 56 -23.67 2.91 -0.96
N ILE A 57 -22.41 3.13 -0.59
CA ILE A 57 -21.78 4.44 -0.41
C ILE A 57 -20.86 4.67 -1.60
N SER A 58 -20.93 5.86 -2.20
CA SER A 58 -20.02 6.26 -3.27
C SER A 58 -18.64 6.53 -2.67
N PHE A 59 -17.70 5.62 -2.92
CA PHE A 59 -16.31 5.80 -2.52
C PHE A 59 -15.53 6.44 -3.66
N GLU A 60 -14.79 7.49 -3.33
CA GLU A 60 -13.83 8.03 -4.26
C GLU A 60 -12.63 7.06 -4.42
N PRO A 61 -12.24 6.67 -5.65
CA PRO A 61 -11.23 5.63 -5.83
C PRO A 61 -9.82 6.04 -5.36
N TRP A 62 -9.61 7.28 -4.92
CA TRP A 62 -8.34 7.73 -4.33
C TRP A 62 -8.23 7.36 -2.84
N GLU A 63 -9.36 7.30 -2.12
CA GLU A 63 -9.38 6.97 -0.69
C GLU A 63 -8.92 5.53 -0.46
N LEU A 64 -9.43 4.61 -1.29
CA LEU A 64 -9.07 3.20 -1.23
C LEU A 64 -7.62 2.95 -1.68
N ALA A 65 -7.11 3.77 -2.61
CA ALA A 65 -5.71 3.74 -3.01
C ALA A 65 -4.80 4.11 -1.84
N ILE A 66 -5.11 5.19 -1.10
CA ILE A 66 -4.33 5.60 0.07
C ILE A 66 -4.41 4.56 1.19
N ALA A 67 -5.60 4.04 1.48
CA ALA A 67 -5.77 3.01 2.52
C ALA A 67 -4.94 1.76 2.21
N ALA A 68 -4.98 1.26 0.97
CA ALA A 68 -4.19 0.10 0.57
C ALA A 68 -2.67 0.37 0.60
N ALA A 69 -2.22 1.56 0.21
CA ALA A 69 -0.82 1.97 0.32
C ALA A 69 -0.30 1.88 1.75
N VAL A 70 -1.11 2.37 2.70
CA VAL A 70 -0.81 2.34 4.13
C VAL A 70 -0.77 0.92 4.68
N PHE A 71 -1.78 0.09 4.38
CA PHE A 71 -1.83 -1.28 4.87
C PHE A 71 -0.67 -2.11 4.34
N PHE A 72 -0.41 -2.04 3.03
CA PHE A 72 0.69 -2.77 2.41
C PHE A 72 2.05 -2.34 2.98
N SER A 73 2.29 -1.04 3.13
CA SER A 73 3.53 -0.56 3.74
C SER A 73 3.69 -0.97 5.20
N SER A 74 2.59 -1.05 5.96
CA SER A 74 2.59 -1.50 7.36
C SER A 74 2.91 -2.98 7.46
N GLY A 75 2.27 -3.82 6.63
CA GLY A 75 2.54 -5.25 6.55
C GLY A 75 3.98 -5.54 6.15
N VAL A 76 4.55 -4.81 5.20
CA VAL A 76 5.93 -5.04 4.72
C VAL A 76 7.00 -4.60 5.73
N THR A 77 6.77 -3.46 6.39
CA THR A 77 7.75 -2.90 7.36
C THR A 77 7.57 -3.42 8.78
N HIS A 78 6.45 -4.08 9.06
CA HIS A 78 6.03 -4.47 10.40
C HIS A 78 5.91 -3.25 11.36
N THR A 79 5.34 -2.14 10.88
CA THR A 79 5.18 -0.91 11.67
C THR A 79 3.81 -0.27 11.49
N LEU A 80 3.32 0.44 12.51
CA LEU A 80 2.06 1.21 12.45
C LEU A 80 2.26 2.68 12.00
N ALA A 81 3.52 3.13 11.91
CA ALA A 81 3.89 4.48 11.51
C ALA A 81 3.29 4.96 10.16
N PRO A 82 3.12 4.12 9.12
CA PRO A 82 2.58 4.56 7.83
C PRO A 82 1.17 5.15 7.95
N ALA A 83 0.33 4.66 8.88
CA ALA A 83 -1.00 5.21 9.13
C ALA A 83 -0.92 6.62 9.72
N VAL A 84 -0.01 6.85 10.67
CA VAL A 84 0.18 8.16 11.28
C VAL A 84 0.73 9.16 10.25
N VAL A 85 1.73 8.75 9.46
CA VAL A 85 2.30 9.60 8.40
C VAL A 85 1.22 10.05 7.42
N VAL A 86 0.37 9.13 6.95
CA VAL A 86 -0.69 9.48 6.00
C VAL A 86 -1.80 10.31 6.66
N TYR A 87 -2.12 10.05 7.92
CA TYR A 87 -3.06 10.88 8.67
C TYR A 87 -2.57 12.33 8.79
N GLU A 88 -1.31 12.55 9.13
CA GLU A 88 -0.70 13.88 9.19
C GLU A 88 -0.68 14.56 7.81
N LEU A 89 -0.40 13.82 6.73
CA LEU A 89 -0.36 14.35 5.36
C LEU A 89 -1.74 14.66 4.78
N ALA A 90 -2.76 13.85 5.07
CA ALA A 90 -4.11 14.02 4.55
C ALA A 90 -4.98 14.95 5.40
N GLY A 91 -4.58 15.20 6.65
CA GLY A 91 -5.34 15.97 7.63
C GLY A 91 -6.68 15.32 7.98
N ALA A 92 -7.70 16.13 8.24
CA ALA A 92 -9.02 15.68 8.72
C ALA A 92 -9.89 14.93 7.68
N ARG A 93 -9.40 14.68 6.45
CA ARG A 93 -10.18 14.03 5.39
C ARG A 93 -10.25 12.52 5.54
N LEU A 94 -9.29 11.92 6.25
CA LEU A 94 -9.27 10.49 6.53
C LEU A 94 -9.62 10.24 7.99
N THR A 95 -10.60 9.37 8.23
CA THR A 95 -10.90 8.90 9.58
C THR A 95 -9.71 8.08 10.08
N SER A 96 -9.06 8.52 11.16
CA SER A 96 -7.86 7.87 11.72
C SER A 96 -8.12 6.44 12.21
N LEU A 97 -9.30 6.20 12.79
CA LEU A 97 -9.64 4.94 13.44
C LEU A 97 -9.67 3.72 12.50
N PRO A 98 -10.40 3.71 11.36
CA PRO A 98 -10.37 2.59 10.43
C PRO A 98 -8.99 2.39 9.78
N LEU A 99 -8.24 3.46 9.56
CA LEU A 99 -6.89 3.38 9.00
C LEU A 99 -5.93 2.66 9.96
N CYS A 100 -5.96 3.03 11.25
CA CYS A 100 -5.15 2.36 12.27
C CYS A 100 -5.54 0.89 12.45
N LEU A 101 -6.84 0.57 12.48
CA LEU A 101 -7.31 -0.81 12.59
C LEU A 101 -6.87 -1.67 11.40
N GLY A 102 -7.00 -1.15 10.18
CA GLY A 102 -6.55 -1.84 8.98
C GLY A 102 -5.04 -2.11 8.98
N THR A 103 -4.22 -1.14 9.42
CA THR A 103 -2.78 -1.38 9.59
C THR A 103 -2.47 -2.44 10.62
N PHE A 104 -3.19 -2.46 11.75
CA PHE A 104 -2.97 -3.44 12.80
C PHE A 104 -3.28 -4.87 12.32
N ILE A 105 -4.37 -5.03 11.56
CA ILE A 105 -4.73 -6.30 10.94
C ILE A 105 -3.66 -6.73 9.92
N SER A 106 -3.21 -5.81 9.05
CA SER A 106 -2.18 -6.11 8.06
C SER A 106 -0.85 -6.48 8.70
N TYR A 107 -0.43 -5.76 9.73
CA TYR A 107 0.73 -6.08 10.56
C TYR A 107 0.61 -7.49 11.17
N GLY A 108 -0.52 -7.80 11.81
CA GLY A 108 -0.73 -9.09 12.46
C GLY A 108 -0.69 -10.26 11.50
N ILE A 109 -1.28 -10.11 10.30
CA ILE A 109 -1.25 -11.14 9.26
C ILE A 109 0.18 -11.30 8.71
N SER A 110 0.86 -10.20 8.36
CA SER A 110 2.22 -10.27 7.81
C SER A 110 3.21 -10.88 8.80
N SER A 111 3.10 -10.49 10.07
CA SER A 111 3.93 -11.00 11.17
C SER A 111 3.81 -12.49 11.41
N LEU A 112 2.75 -13.14 10.90
CA LEU A 112 2.59 -14.58 10.99
C LEU A 112 3.30 -15.33 9.86
N PHE A 113 3.46 -14.71 8.68
CA PHE A 113 3.96 -15.37 7.47
C PHE A 113 5.44 -15.10 7.21
N THR A 114 5.91 -13.88 7.43
CA THR A 114 7.26 -13.45 7.04
C THR A 114 7.89 -12.56 8.10
N PRO A 115 9.22 -12.57 8.28
CA PRO A 115 9.91 -11.54 9.06
C PRO A 115 9.83 -10.18 8.35
N SER A 116 10.12 -9.10 9.10
CA SER A 116 10.12 -7.76 8.52
C SER A 116 11.21 -7.62 7.44
N ILE A 117 10.98 -6.76 6.45
CA ILE A 117 12.00 -6.50 5.42
C ILE A 117 13.31 -5.97 6.03
N TYR A 118 13.23 -5.14 7.07
CA TYR A 118 14.43 -4.59 7.69
C TYR A 118 15.24 -5.65 8.41
N ASP A 119 14.60 -6.63 9.04
CA ASP A 119 15.29 -7.79 9.63
C ASP A 119 15.94 -8.67 8.55
N LEU A 120 15.31 -8.78 7.38
CA LEU A 120 15.88 -9.50 6.23
C LEU A 120 17.08 -8.79 5.61
N LEU A 121 17.08 -7.45 5.56
CA LEU A 121 18.17 -6.66 4.96
C LEU A 121 19.44 -6.62 5.83
N ILE A 122 19.29 -6.77 7.14
CA ILE A 122 20.43 -6.81 8.08
C ILE A 122 21.17 -8.15 7.98
N LYS A 123 20.48 -9.21 7.54
CA LYS A 123 20.99 -10.58 7.49
C LYS A 123 21.78 -10.85 6.21
#